data_AF-A0A820GJ83-F1
#
_entry.id   AF-A0A820GJ83-F1
#
_cell.length_a   1.000
_cell.length_b   1.000
_cell.length_c   1.000
_cell.angle_alpha   90.00
_cell.angle_beta   90.00
_cell.angle_gamma   90.00
#
_symmetry.space_group_name_H-M   'P 1'
#
loop_
_entity.id
_entity.type
_entity.pdbx_description
1 polymer ?
#
loop_
_entity_poly.entity_id
_entity_poly.type
_entity_poly.pdbx_seq_one_letter_code
_entity_poly.pdbx_strand_id
1 'polypeptide(L)' 'RFRLVDGSNIQNGLLQMYFKNQWRHVCTEFYRWFDYDATLTCRMMGFRNGSVIPYRI' A
#
# COMPACT_ATOMS: atom_id res chain seq x y z
N ARG A 1 2.80 -8.24 -7.65
CA ARG A 1 1.90 -8.74 -6.58
C ARG A 1 2.02 -7.79 -5.39
N PHE A 2 0.91 -7.46 -4.74
CA PHE A 2 0.85 -6.58 -3.58
C PHE A 2 0.35 -7.33 -2.35
N ARG A 3 0.78 -6.89 -1.16
CA ARG A 3 0.24 -7.33 0.14
C ARG A 3 0.29 -6.18 1.15
N LEU A 4 -0.61 -6.23 2.11
CA LEU A 4 -0.57 -5.39 3.31
C LEU A 4 0.00 -6.23 4.46
N VAL A 5 0.94 -5.67 5.23
CA VAL A 5 1.55 -6.31 6.41
C VAL A 5 1.45 -5.38 7.62
N ASP A 6 1.58 -5.91 8.83
CA ASP A 6 1.57 -5.14 10.08
C ASP A 6 0.31 -4.28 10.31
N GLY A 7 -0.80 -4.64 9.66
CA GLY A 7 -2.13 -4.09 9.92
C GLY A 7 -2.92 -4.90 10.93
N SER A 8 -3.99 -4.32 11.46
CA SER A 8 -4.92 -5.02 12.36
C SER A 8 -5.88 -5.97 11.64
N ASN A 9 -6.01 -5.86 10.32
CA ASN A 9 -6.83 -6.71 9.48
C ASN A 9 -6.27 -6.80 8.04
N ILE A 10 -6.95 -7.56 7.17
CA ILE A 10 -6.51 -7.78 5.78
C ILE A 10 -6.63 -6.54 4.87
N GLN A 11 -7.28 -5.47 5.34
CA GLN A 11 -7.58 -4.25 4.57
C GLN A 11 -6.69 -3.07 4.96
N ASN A 12 -5.83 -3.21 5.98
CA ASN A 12 -4.92 -2.16 6.42
C ASN A 12 -3.51 -2.69 6.65
N GLY A 13 -2.53 -1.79 6.70
CA GLY A 13 -1.14 -2.12 6.97
C GLY A 13 -0.16 -1.42 6.03
N LEU A 14 1.12 -1.77 6.17
CA LEU A 14 2.21 -1.34 5.31
C LEU A 14 2.11 -2.05 3.95
N LEU A 15 2.08 -1.28 2.87
CA LEU A 15 2.08 -1.84 1.53
C LEU A 15 3.46 -2.39 1.18
N GLN A 16 3.48 -3.64 0.74
CA GLN A 16 4.65 -4.27 0.13
C GLN A 16 4.36 -4.74 -1.30
N MET A 17 5.36 -4.59 -2.16
CA MET A 17 5.37 -5.10 -3.52
C MET A 17 6.36 -6.27 -3.63
N TYR A 18 5.95 -7.31 -4.35
CA TYR A 18 6.85 -8.39 -4.74
C TYR A 18 7.63 -8.00 -6.00
N PHE A 19 8.94 -7.84 -5.86
CA PHE A 19 9.85 -7.44 -6.94
C PHE A 19 11.20 -8.15 -6.78
N LYS A 20 11.74 -8.67 -7.89
CA LYS A 20 13.02 -9.43 -7.91
C LYS A 20 13.08 -10.52 -6.84
N ASN A 21 12.05 -11.35 -6.79
CA ASN A 21 11.92 -12.48 -5.87
C ASN A 21 11.93 -12.12 -4.37
N GLN A 22 11.61 -10.86 -4.03
CA GLN A 22 11.62 -10.35 -2.67
C GLN A 22 10.44 -9.42 -2.42
N TRP A 23 9.97 -9.38 -1.17
CA TRP A 23 9.01 -8.39 -0.71
C TRP A 23 9.75 -7.12 -0.28
N ARG A 24 9.28 -5.96 -0.75
CA ARG A 24 9.86 -4.65 -0.44
C ARG A 24 8.76 -3.67 -0.08
N HIS A 25 9.08 -2.76 0.83
CA HIS A 25 8.19 -1.64 1.16
C HIS A 25 8.09 -0.68 -0.02
N VAL A 26 6.89 -0.16 -0.24
CA VAL A 26 6.69 0.94 -1.19
C VAL A 26 7.03 2.24 -0.46
N CYS A 27 7.98 3.00 -0.99
CA CYS A 27 8.32 4.31 -0.44
C CYS A 27 7.19 5.31 -0.73
N THR A 28 6.45 5.70 0.30
CA THR A 28 5.27 6.56 0.18
C THR A 28 5.60 8.05 0.35
N GLU A 29 6.64 8.35 1.14
CA GLU A 29 7.03 9.71 1.55
C GLU A 29 7.63 10.56 0.43
N PHE A 30 8.53 9.99 -0.38
CA PHE A 30 9.29 10.76 -1.39
C PHE A 30 8.59 10.86 -2.74
N TYR A 31 7.74 9.90 -3.07
CA TYR A 31 7.14 9.79 -4.41
C TYR A 31 5.72 10.35 -4.50
N ARG A 32 5.27 11.08 -3.46
CA ARG A 32 3.91 11.66 -3.37
C ARG A 32 2.84 10.62 -3.64
N TRP A 33 2.84 9.55 -2.84
CA TRP A 33 1.81 8.54 -2.96
C TRP A 33 0.50 9.07 -2.37
N PHE A 34 -0.50 9.28 -3.22
CA PHE A 34 -1.78 9.90 -2.84
C PHE A 34 -2.89 8.87 -2.72
N ASP A 35 -4.06 9.29 -2.23
CA ASP A 35 -5.26 8.45 -2.14
C ASP A 35 -5.67 7.84 -3.49
N TYR A 36 -5.36 8.51 -4.61
CA TYR A 36 -5.59 7.96 -5.94
C TYR A 36 -4.77 6.69 -6.19
N ASP A 37 -3.48 6.70 -5.86
CA ASP A 37 -2.59 5.55 -6.04
C ASP A 37 -2.94 4.43 -5.07
N ALA A 38 -3.35 4.80 -3.85
CA ALA A 38 -3.88 3.89 -2.83
C ALA A 38 -5.13 3.17 -3.34
N THR A 39 -6.07 3.93 -3.89
CA THR A 39 -7.33 3.44 -4.45
C THR A 39 -7.08 2.46 -5.59
N LEU A 40 -6.17 2.81 -6.52
CA LEU A 40 -5.81 1.95 -7.63
C LEU A 40 -5.21 0.63 -7.13
N THR A 41 -4.28 0.71 -6.17
CA THR A 41 -3.61 -0.47 -5.61
C THR A 41 -4.59 -1.37 -4.85
N CYS A 42 -5.48 -0.80 -4.03
CA CYS A 42 -6.52 -1.53 -3.32
C CYS A 42 -7.48 -2.24 -4.30
N ARG A 43 -7.85 -1.57 -5.40
CA ARG A 43 -8.66 -2.19 -6.47
C ARG A 43 -7.95 -3.35 -7.16
N MET A 44 -6.65 -3.21 -7.44
CA MET A 44 -5.84 -4.31 -7.99
C MET A 44 -5.75 -5.51 -7.03
N MET A 45 -5.93 -5.30 -5.73
CA MET A 45 -5.98 -6.35 -4.72
C MET A 45 -7.39 -6.92 -4.48
N GLY A 46 -8.42 -6.41 -5.18
CA GLY A 46 -9.82 -6.86 -5.03
C GLY A 46 -10.64 -6.09 -3.99
N PHE A 47 -10.11 -5.00 -3.43
CA PHE A 47 -10.86 -4.11 -2.54
C PHE A 47 -11.56 -2.99 -3.31
N ARG A 48 -12.57 -2.35 -2.70
CA ARG A 48 -13.35 -1.30 -3.38
C ARG A 48 -12.62 0.04 -3.46
N ASN A 49 -11.98 0.43 -2.37
CA ASN A 49 -11.32 1.72 -2.22
C ASN A 49 -10.09 1.60 -1.31
N GLY A 50 -9.24 2.63 -1.31
CA GLY A 50 -8.05 2.70 -0.46
C GLY A 50 -7.64 4.14 -0.21
N SER A 51 -7.01 4.39 0.93
CA SER A 51 -6.46 5.70 1.29
C SER A 51 -5.06 5.52 1.84
N VAL A 52 -4.19 6.49 1.60
CA VAL A 52 -2.87 6.54 2.23
C VAL A 52 -2.98 7.39 3.46
N ILE A 53 -2.49 6.88 4.58
CA ILE A 53 -2.26 7.69 5.78
C ILE A 53 -0.84 8.22 5.65
N PRO A 54 -0.63 9.53 5.43
CA PRO A 54 0.72 10.10 5.45
C PRO A 54 1.31 9.89 6.84
N TYR A 55 2.59 9.52 6.93
CA TYR A 55 3.32 9.63 8.19
C TYR A 55 3.28 11.11 8.61
N ARG A 56 2.42 11.44 9.58
CA ARG A 56 2.47 12.72 10.28
C ARG A 56 3.68 12.65 11.20
N ILE A 57 4.71 13.43 10.87
CA ILE A 57 5.75 13.84 11.82
C ILE A 57 5.11 14.77 12.85
#